data_AF-A0A6M3LS63-F1
#
_entry.id   AF-A0A6M3LS63-F1
#
_cell.length_a   1.000
_cell.length_b   1.000
_cell.length_c   1.000
_cell.angle_alpha   90.00
_cell.angle_beta   90.00
_cell.angle_gamma   90.00
#
_symmetry.space_group_name_H-M   'P 1'
#
loop_
_entity.id
_entity.type
_entity.pdbx_description
1 polymer ?
#
loop_
_entity_poly.entity_id
_entity_poly.type
_entity_poly.pdbx_seq_one_letter_code
_entity_poly.pdbx_strand_id
1 'polypeptide(L)' 'MQAILVFDFDDKDRDDKQEFELHMKACAMYSVIWDFKQYLRNEEKYKELPKAEDDYLEKITNKFYELLNENEIGELMA' A
#
# COMPACT_ATOMS: atom_id res chain seq x y z
N MET A 1 -3.80 -26.74 -18.83
CA MET A 1 -2.35 -26.67 -19.09
C MET A 1 -1.89 -25.31 -18.59
N GLN A 2 -1.03 -25.25 -17.59
CA GLN A 2 -0.51 -23.99 -17.05
C GLN A 2 0.91 -23.80 -17.59
N ALA A 3 1.18 -22.64 -18.19
CA ALA A 3 2.52 -22.25 -18.58
C ALA A 3 3.09 -21.33 -17.49
N ILE A 4 4.27 -21.68 -16.97
CA ILE A 4 5.00 -20.86 -16.01
C ILE A 4 6.19 -20.28 -16.79
N LEU A 5 6.21 -18.94 -16.92
CA LEU A 5 7.35 -18.23 -17.48
C LEU A 5 8.39 -18.06 -16.38
N VAL A 6 9.58 -18.60 -16.61
CA VAL A 6 10.73 -18.45 -15.72
C VAL A 6 11.73 -17.53 -16.42
N PHE A 7 12.01 -16.38 -15.81
CA PHE A 7 12.99 -15.42 -16.29
C PHE A 7 14.30 -15.70 -15.56
N ASP A 8 15.35 -16.04 -16.31
CA ASP A 8 16.70 -16.25 -15.79
C ASP A 8 17.46 -14.93 -15.93
N PHE A 9 17.76 -14.31 -14.79
CA PHE A 9 18.53 -13.07 -14.74
C PHE A 9 19.93 -13.42 -14.22
N ASP A 10 20.94 -13.26 -15.07
CA ASP A 10 22.35 -13.48 -14.71
C ASP A 10 22.89 -12.36 -13.80
N ASP A 11 24.06 -12.54 -13.19
CA ASP A 11 24.67 -11.56 -12.25
C ASP A 11 24.89 -10.16 -12.86
N LYS A 12 24.89 -10.03 -14.19
CA LYS A 12 25.00 -8.74 -14.90
C LYS A 12 23.68 -7.98 -15.00
N ASP A 13 22.55 -8.69 -14.85
CA ASP A 13 21.18 -8.17 -15.01
C ASP A 13 20.46 -8.15 -13.64
N ARG A 14 21.24 -8.15 -12.55
CA ARG A 14 20.71 -8.16 -11.18
C ARG A 14 19.83 -6.94 -10.88
N ASP A 15 20.17 -5.79 -11.43
CA ASP A 15 19.40 -4.55 -11.24
C ASP A 15 18.04 -4.67 -11.95
N ASP A 16 18.00 -5.20 -13.17
CA ASP A 16 16.77 -5.48 -13.93
C ASP A 16 15.85 -6.47 -13.19
N LYS A 17 16.44 -7.47 -12.53
CA LYS A 17 15.68 -8.41 -11.68
C LYS A 17 15.00 -7.69 -10.51
N GLN A 18 15.70 -6.77 -9.83
CA GLN A 18 15.12 -6.04 -8.70
C GLN A 18 13.98 -5.12 -9.14
N GLU A 19 14.16 -4.41 -10.26
CA GLU A 19 13.13 -3.56 -10.84
C GLU A 19 11.91 -4.39 -11.28
N PHE A 20 12.13 -5.54 -11.92
CA PHE A 20 11.05 -6.46 -12.28
C PHE A 20 10.28 -6.99 -11.06
N GLU A 21 10.98 -7.43 -10.01
CA GLU A 21 10.34 -7.88 -8.78
C GLU A 21 9.55 -6.76 -8.08
N LEU A 22 10.05 -5.52 -8.14
CA LEU A 22 9.34 -4.34 -7.62
C LEU A 22 8.04 -4.10 -8.39
N HIS A 23 8.08 -4.13 -9.72
CA HIS A 23 6.89 -3.99 -10.57
C HIS A 23 5.88 -5.12 -10.34
N MET A 24 6.34 -6.35 -10.19
CA MET A 24 5.48 -7.49 -9.89
C MET A 24 4.75 -7.34 -8.54
N LYS A 25 5.38 -6.66 -7.57
CA LYS A 25 4.78 -6.39 -6.25
C LYS A 25 3.86 -5.17 -6.23
N ALA A 26 3.88 -4.31 -7.26
CA ALA A 26 3.09 -3.07 -7.28
C ALA A 26 1.59 -3.31 -7.06
N CYS A 27 1.00 -4.31 -7.72
CA CYS A 27 -0.41 -4.67 -7.52
C CYS A 27 -0.70 -5.12 -6.08
N ALA A 28 0.19 -5.91 -5.48
CA ALA A 28 0.04 -6.35 -4.09
C ALA A 28 0.18 -5.16 -3.12
N MET A 29 1.10 -4.23 -3.40
CA MET A 29 1.25 -3.00 -2.62
C MET A 29 -0.02 -2.15 -2.68
N TYR A 30 -0.63 -2.00 -3.87
CA TYR A 30 -1.92 -1.32 -4.02
C TYR A 30 -3.01 -1.96 -3.12
N SER A 31 -3.16 -3.29 -3.15
CA SER A 31 -4.13 -3.99 -2.31
C SER A 31 -3.90 -3.75 -0.81
N VAL A 32 -2.64 -3.80 -0.36
CA VAL A 32 -2.30 -3.54 1.06
C VAL A 32 -2.66 -2.11 1.48
N ILE A 33 -2.37 -1.12 0.64
CA ILE A 33 -2.72 0.28 0.91
C ILE A 33 -4.25 0.43 0.99
N TRP A 34 -4.99 -0.19 0.07
CA TRP A 34 -6.45 -0.19 0.09
C TRP A 34 -7.02 -0.84 1.37
N ASP A 35 -6.54 -2.01 1.74
CA ASP A 35 -6.99 -2.72 2.95
C ASP A 35 -6.71 -1.90 4.21
N PHE A 36 -5.56 -1.21 4.26
CA PHE A 36 -5.23 -0.32 5.37
C PHE A 36 -6.16 0.90 5.43
N LYS A 37 -6.53 1.48 4.29
CA LYS A 37 -7.56 2.55 4.22
C LYS A 37 -8.90 2.06 4.77
N GLN A 38 -9.33 0.84 4.41
CA GLN A 38 -10.57 0.26 4.92
C GLN A 38 -10.49 0.01 6.43
N TYR A 39 -9.35 -0.45 6.92
CA TYR A 39 -9.10 -0.62 8.35
C TYR A 39 -9.25 0.70 9.10
N LEU A 40 -8.55 1.76 8.70
CA LEU A 40 -8.64 3.07 9.37
C LEU A 40 -10.08 3.61 9.42
N ARG A 41 -10.82 3.49 8.31
CA ARG A 41 -12.23 3.89 8.23
C ARG A 41 -13.14 3.06 9.14
N ASN A 42 -12.83 1.78 9.34
CA ASN A 42 -13.58 0.91 10.24
C ASN A 42 -13.34 1.30 11.71
N GLU A 43 -12.09 1.57 12.07
CA GLU A 43 -11.71 2.07 13.40
C GLU A 43 -12.44 3.38 13.71
N GLU A 44 -12.47 4.33 12.77
CA GLU A 44 -13.12 5.64 12.93
C GLU A 44 -14.66 5.53 13.10
N LYS A 45 -15.31 4.64 12.33
CA LYS A 45 -16.78 4.59 12.27
C LYS A 45 -17.43 3.74 13.35
N TYR A 46 -16.75 2.70 13.81
CA TYR A 46 -17.39 1.64 14.59
C TYR A 46 -16.76 1.40 15.96
N LYS A 47 -15.62 2.04 16.28
CA LYS A 47 -15.04 1.93 17.62
C LYS A 47 -15.35 3.16 18.46
N GLU A 48 -15.87 2.92 19.65
CA GLU A 48 -15.92 3.93 20.70
C GLU A 48 -14.56 3.99 21.37
N LEU A 49 -13.71 4.90 20.87
CA LEU A 49 -12.39 5.15 21.43
C LEU A 49 -12.46 6.28 22.48
N PRO A 50 -11.65 6.22 23.55
CA PRO A 50 -11.39 7.39 24.37
C PRO A 50 -10.89 8.55 23.50
N LYS A 51 -11.26 9.78 23.84
CA LYS A 51 -10.92 10.98 23.03
C LYS A 51 -9.44 11.07 22.65
N ALA A 52 -8.53 10.74 23.56
CA ALA A 52 -7.10 10.77 23.27
C ALA A 52 -6.72 9.78 22.15
N GLU A 53 -7.30 8.59 22.13
CA GLU A 53 -7.06 7.57 21.10
C GLU A 53 -7.71 7.96 19.76
N ASP A 54 -8.88 8.59 19.81
CA ASP A 54 -9.56 9.15 18.63
C ASP A 54 -8.73 10.26 17.96
N ASP A 55 -8.21 11.22 18.75
CA ASP A 55 -7.32 12.27 18.26
C ASP A 55 -6.05 11.69 17.59
N TYR A 56 -5.52 10.57 18.13
CA TYR A 56 -4.38 9.87 17.52
C TYR A 56 -4.76 9.14 16.22
N LEU A 57 -5.94 8.51 16.18
CA LEU A 57 -6.45 7.85 14.99
C LEU A 57 -6.66 8.85 13.84
N GLU A 58 -7.22 10.03 14.14
CA GLU A 58 -7.38 11.12 13.16
C GLU A 58 -6.00 11.56 12.63
N LYS A 59 -5.02 11.77 13.52
CA LYS A 59 -3.67 12.16 13.14
C LYS A 59 -2.99 11.14 12.22
N ILE A 60 -3.12 9.84 12.52
CA ILE A 60 -2.57 8.75 11.68
C ILE A 60 -3.27 8.74 10.32
N THR A 61 -4.59 8.87 10.30
CA THR A 61 -5.39 8.87 9.08
C THR A 61 -5.03 10.04 8.18
N ASN A 62 -4.90 11.24 8.74
CA ASN A 62 -4.45 12.42 8.00
C ASN A 62 -3.05 12.24 7.42
N LYS A 63 -2.10 11.74 8.21
CA LYS A 63 -0.73 11.50 7.70
C LYS A 63 -0.69 10.43 6.61
N PHE A 64 -1.54 9.40 6.71
CA PHE A 64 -1.67 8.39 5.68
C PHE A 64 -2.13 9.01 4.34
N TYR A 65 -3.17 9.85 4.35
CA TYR A 65 -3.63 10.52 3.13
C TYR A 65 -2.64 11.55 2.59
N GLU A 66 -1.92 12.28 3.46
CA GLU A 66 -0.81 13.15 3.04
C GLU A 66 0.25 12.35 2.26
N LEU A 67 0.69 11.22 2.80
CA LEU A 67 1.70 10.37 2.14
C LEU A 67 1.22 9.84 0.79
N LEU A 68 -0.05 9.46 0.67
CA LEU A 68 -0.62 9.04 -0.61
C LEU A 68 -0.64 10.17 -1.64
N ASN A 69 -0.94 11.40 -1.21
CA ASN A 69 -0.97 12.56 -2.09
C ASN A 69 0.46 13.00 -2.48
N GLU A 70 1.41 13.01 -1.54
CA GLU A 70 2.82 13.34 -1.77
C GLU A 70 3.47 12.44 -2.82
N ASN A 71 3.01 11.17 -2.93
CA ASN A 71 3.52 10.19 -3.89
C ASN A 71 2.62 10.02 -5.13
N GLU A 72 1.62 10.90 -5.33
CA GLU A 72 0.69 10.86 -6.47
C GLU A 72 -0.13 9.55 -6.57
N ILE A 73 -0.34 8.86 -5.45
CA ILE A 73 -1.13 7.62 -5.34
C ILE A 73 -2.59 7.92 -4.95
N GLY A 74 -2.87 9.11 -4.41
CA GLY A 74 -4.17 9.49 -3.84
C GLY A 74 -5.38 9.34 -4.78
N GLU A 75 -5.23 9.65 -6.07
CA GLU A 75 -6.31 9.53 -7.07
C GLU A 75 -6.60 8.07 -7.49
N LEU A 76 -5.62 7.17 -7.38
CA LEU A 76 -5.79 5.75 -7.75
C LEU A 76 -6.64 4.96 -6.74
N MET A 77 -6.94 5.56 -5.58
CA MET A 77 -7.67 4.95 -4.47
C MET A 77 -9.01 5.64 -4.17
N ALA A 78 -9.44 6.58 -5.01
CA ALA A 78 -10.67 7.35 -4.86
C ALA A 78 -11.94 6.50 -5.07
#